data_AF-A0A7S3VNG0-F1
#
_entry.id   AF-A0A7S3VNG0-F1
#
_cell.length_a   1.000
_cell.length_b   1.000
_cell.length_c   1.000
_cell.angle_alpha   90.00
_cell.angle_beta   90.00
_cell.angle_gamma   90.00
#
_symmetry.space_group_name_H-M   'P 1'
#
loop_
_entity.id
_entity.type
_entity.pdbx_description
1 polymer ?
#
loop_
_entity_poly.entity_id
_entity_poly.type
_entity_poly.pdbx_seq_one_letter_code
_entity_poly.pdbx_strand_id
1 'polypeptide(L)'
;MLHVLLVSVILPSLLHAELVIPQDLTPLNSPEGQALLFGAQPRDDYFQLSQHFVTQINSAFCGIASSVTVLNALRVPRPRQDPRSELNSTRYAYFTQANIFTNQTEKVVPKAQVLDEGLSLEDLAVFLSAHQDVGSAFLHTSPNVTLEAFRSAIVQGLAAPDTFVIVNFNRDALDVSQYNVHLC
;
A
#
# COMPACT_ATOMS: atom_id res chain seq x y z
N MET A 1 -5.90 -28.28 -24.58
CA MET A 1 -6.52 -27.30 -25.50
C MET A 1 -6.41 -25.93 -24.86
N LEU A 2 -5.68 -25.00 -25.48
CA LEU A 2 -5.55 -23.61 -25.01
C LEU A 2 -6.76 -22.82 -25.54
N HIS A 3 -7.60 -22.32 -24.64
CA HIS A 3 -8.71 -21.44 -24.99
C HIS A 3 -8.32 -20.00 -24.67
N VAL A 4 -8.50 -19.09 -25.63
CA VAL A 4 -8.22 -17.66 -25.47
C VAL A 4 -9.55 -16.91 -25.60
N LEU A 5 -9.91 -16.17 -24.55
CA LEU A 5 -11.06 -15.26 -24.55
C LEU A 5 -10.54 -13.83 -24.65
N LEU A 6 -10.92 -13.11 -25.70
CA LEU A 6 -10.68 -11.68 -25.83
C LEU A 6 -11.91 -10.93 -25.32
N VAL A 7 -11.75 -10.13 -24.25
CA VAL A 7 -12.81 -9.24 -23.75
C VAL A 7 -12.53 -7.84 -24.29
N SER A 8 -13.43 -7.33 -25.12
CA SER A 8 -13.39 -5.94 -25.62
C SER A 8 -14.65 -5.24 -25.19
N VAL A 9 -14.51 -4.14 -24.44
CA VAL A 9 -15.63 -3.26 -24.11
C VAL A 9 -15.67 -2.15 -25.15
N ILE A 10 -16.71 -2.14 -26.00
CA ILE A 10 -17.02 -0.98 -26.84
C ILE A 10 -17.76 0.00 -25.93
N LEU A 11 -17.03 0.87 -25.24
CA LEU A 11 -17.65 1.94 -24.47
C LEU A 11 -18.17 3.01 -25.45
N PRO A 12 -19.48 3.33 -25.48
CA PRO A 12 -19.88 4.65 -25.95
C PRO A 12 -19.18 5.67 -25.04
N SER A 13 -18.74 6.79 -25.60
CA SER A 13 -18.05 7.87 -24.89
C SER A 13 -18.93 8.48 -23.80
N LEU A 14 -19.09 7.76 -22.70
CA LEU A 14 -19.56 8.30 -21.44
C LEU A 14 -18.41 9.18 -20.96
N LEU A 15 -18.67 10.49 -20.89
CA LEU A 15 -17.87 11.45 -20.14
C LEU A 15 -17.73 10.94 -18.71
N HIS A 16 -16.76 10.06 -18.49
CA HIS A 16 -16.24 9.81 -17.17
C HIS A 16 -15.51 11.09 -16.79
N ALA A 17 -15.81 11.62 -15.62
CA ALA A 17 -14.96 12.65 -15.03
C ALA A 17 -13.57 12.02 -14.86
N GLU A 18 -12.68 12.28 -15.82
CA GLU A 18 -11.31 11.84 -15.75
C GLU A 18 -10.69 12.56 -14.56
N LEU A 19 -10.09 11.81 -13.64
CA LEU A 19 -9.34 12.39 -12.54
C LEU A 19 -8.22 13.24 -13.18
N VAL A 20 -8.35 14.56 -13.13
CA VAL A 20 -7.31 15.47 -13.62
C VAL A 20 -6.12 15.34 -12.68
N ILE A 21 -4.97 14.86 -13.13
CA ILE A 21 -3.78 14.78 -12.27
C ILE A 21 -3.10 16.17 -12.28
N PRO A 22 -2.65 16.72 -11.13
CA PRO A 22 -1.91 17.99 -11.09
C PRO A 22 -0.72 17.97 -12.05
N GLN A 23 -0.42 19.12 -12.68
CA GLN A 23 0.63 19.19 -13.73
C GLN A 23 2.02 18.80 -13.24
N ASP A 24 2.27 18.93 -11.93
CA ASP A 24 3.55 18.60 -11.31
C ASP A 24 3.69 17.11 -10.94
N LEU A 25 2.69 16.27 -11.28
CA LEU A 25 2.70 14.82 -11.01
C LEU A 25 2.66 14.01 -12.31
N THR A 26 3.59 13.07 -12.44
CA THR A 26 3.64 12.14 -13.58
C THR A 26 2.86 10.86 -13.27
N PRO A 27 1.76 10.55 -13.98
CA PRO A 27 0.97 9.34 -13.74
C PRO A 27 1.76 8.08 -14.08
N LEU A 28 1.75 7.06 -13.22
CA LEU A 28 2.50 5.82 -13.44
C LEU A 28 2.06 5.09 -14.73
N ASN A 29 0.78 5.16 -15.08
CA ASN A 29 0.22 4.53 -16.28
C ASN A 29 0.49 5.32 -17.57
N SER A 30 1.16 6.48 -17.51
CA SER A 30 1.62 7.22 -18.69
C SER A 30 2.92 6.64 -19.26
N PRO A 31 3.25 6.89 -20.55
CA PRO A 31 4.55 6.49 -21.11
C PRO A 31 5.73 7.07 -20.34
N GLU A 32 5.62 8.32 -19.87
CA GLU A 32 6.65 8.97 -19.06
C GLU A 32 6.80 8.30 -17.69
N GLY A 33 5.70 8.04 -16.98
CA GLY A 33 5.73 7.36 -15.68
C GLY A 33 6.30 5.94 -15.76
N GLN A 34 5.97 5.20 -16.82
CA GLN A 34 6.56 3.90 -17.09
C GLN A 34 8.08 4.03 -17.34
N ALA A 35 8.51 5.02 -18.13
CA ALA A 35 9.92 5.27 -18.37
C ALA A 35 10.69 5.64 -17.08
N LEU A 36 10.08 6.44 -16.18
CA LEU A 36 10.64 6.76 -14.87
C LEU A 36 10.83 5.49 -14.02
N LEU A 37 9.81 4.63 -13.94
CA LEU A 37 9.90 3.37 -13.21
C LEU A 37 10.98 2.44 -13.79
N PHE A 38 11.00 2.25 -15.11
CA PHE A 38 11.98 1.37 -15.77
C PHE A 38 13.39 1.99 -15.83
N GLY A 39 13.53 3.29 -15.59
CA GLY A 39 14.81 3.98 -15.41
C GLY A 39 15.33 3.98 -13.98
N ALA A 40 14.46 3.83 -12.98
CA ALA A 40 14.81 3.89 -11.56
C ALA A 40 15.67 2.70 -11.10
N GLN A 41 16.55 2.98 -10.14
CA GLN A 41 17.39 2.02 -9.41
C GLN A 41 17.57 2.50 -7.95
N PRO A 42 17.18 1.72 -6.93
CA PRO A 42 16.49 0.42 -6.99
C PRO A 42 15.00 0.55 -7.39
N ARG A 43 14.41 -0.54 -7.91
CA ARG A 43 12.98 -0.59 -8.32
C ARG A 43 12.29 -1.94 -8.06
N ASP A 44 12.98 -2.90 -7.46
CA ASP A 44 12.51 -4.28 -7.38
C ASP A 44 11.25 -4.41 -6.51
N ASP A 45 11.13 -3.57 -5.49
CA ASP A 45 9.95 -3.48 -4.63
C ASP A 45 8.66 -3.28 -5.42
N TYR A 46 8.69 -2.50 -6.51
CA TYR A 46 7.49 -2.28 -7.34
C TYR A 46 6.92 -3.60 -7.86
N PHE A 47 7.78 -4.50 -8.35
CA PHE A 47 7.35 -5.77 -8.92
C PHE A 47 6.85 -6.74 -7.85
N GLN A 48 7.36 -6.64 -6.62
CA GLN A 48 6.88 -7.45 -5.50
C GLN A 48 5.55 -6.92 -4.97
N LEU A 49 5.43 -5.60 -4.75
CA LEU A 49 4.24 -4.93 -4.24
C LEU A 49 3.06 -5.01 -5.21
N SER A 50 3.30 -4.81 -6.52
CA SER A 50 2.24 -4.84 -7.55
C SER A 50 1.48 -6.16 -7.63
N GLN A 51 2.10 -7.28 -7.27
CA GLN A 51 1.45 -8.59 -7.21
C GLN A 51 0.46 -8.72 -6.03
N HIS A 52 0.59 -7.84 -5.04
CA HIS A 52 -0.17 -7.88 -3.79
C HIS A 52 -1.00 -6.62 -3.55
N PHE A 53 -1.01 -5.70 -4.52
CA PHE A 53 -1.67 -4.40 -4.38
C PHE A 53 -3.18 -4.55 -4.23
N VAL A 54 -3.75 -3.91 -3.21
CA VAL A 54 -5.19 -3.98 -2.91
C VAL A 54 -5.79 -2.59 -2.76
N THR A 55 -7.04 -2.45 -3.19
CA THR A 55 -7.85 -1.27 -2.91
C THR A 55 -8.30 -1.28 -1.45
N GLN A 56 -8.16 -0.16 -0.74
CA GLN A 56 -8.70 -0.02 0.62
C GLN A 56 -10.22 -0.22 0.66
N ILE A 57 -10.73 -0.83 1.73
CA ILE A 57 -12.18 -1.11 1.86
C ILE A 57 -13.02 0.14 2.16
N ASN A 58 -12.43 1.18 2.77
CA ASN A 58 -13.06 2.46 3.03
C ASN A 58 -12.00 3.57 3.09
N SER A 59 -12.42 4.83 3.24
CA SER A 59 -11.55 6.02 3.27
C SER A 59 -10.52 6.06 4.41
N ALA A 60 -10.73 5.33 5.50
CA ALA A 60 -9.84 5.31 6.66
C ALA A 60 -8.83 4.13 6.64
N PHE A 61 -9.05 3.14 5.76
CA PHE A 61 -8.30 1.88 5.75
C PHE A 61 -6.99 1.88 4.95
N CYS A 62 -6.53 3.03 4.49
CA CYS A 62 -5.34 3.14 3.65
C CYS A 62 -4.08 2.55 4.28
N GLY A 63 -3.80 2.85 5.55
CA GLY A 63 -2.65 2.27 6.25
C GLY A 63 -2.73 0.74 6.35
N ILE A 64 -3.94 0.19 6.49
CA ILE A 64 -4.17 -1.27 6.51
C ILE A 64 -4.00 -1.88 5.13
N ALA A 65 -4.53 -1.26 4.07
CA ALA A 65 -4.34 -1.72 2.70
C ALA A 65 -2.86 -1.73 2.30
N SER A 66 -2.12 -0.67 2.66
CA SER A 66 -0.66 -0.60 2.50
C SER A 66 0.05 -1.71 3.29
N SER A 67 -0.33 -1.91 4.55
CA SER A 67 0.22 -2.99 5.40
C SER A 67 0.00 -4.37 4.82
N VAL A 68 -1.21 -4.67 4.34
CA VAL A 68 -1.54 -5.95 3.69
C VAL A 68 -0.70 -6.17 2.44
N THR A 69 -0.51 -5.12 1.63
CA THR A 69 0.34 -5.17 0.44
C THR A 69 1.79 -5.50 0.82
N VAL A 70 2.35 -4.78 1.79
CA VAL A 70 3.73 -5.00 2.26
C VAL A 70 3.92 -6.36 2.91
N LEU A 71 3.03 -6.77 3.83
CA LEU A 71 3.16 -8.06 4.53
C LEU A 71 3.03 -9.27 3.59
N ASN A 72 2.26 -9.14 2.50
CA ASN A 72 2.20 -10.19 1.48
C ASN A 72 3.40 -10.15 0.52
N ALA A 73 4.02 -8.99 0.31
CA ALA A 73 5.28 -8.91 -0.43
C ALA A 73 6.47 -9.43 0.40
N LEU A 74 6.42 -9.24 1.71
CA LEU A 74 7.35 -9.84 2.67
C LEU A 74 7.23 -11.37 2.68
N ARG A 75 8.38 -12.02 2.93
CA ARG A 75 8.49 -13.48 3.09
C ARG A 75 8.26 -13.91 4.54
N VAL A 76 7.28 -13.31 5.20
CA VAL A 76 6.91 -13.60 6.59
C VAL A 76 5.78 -14.64 6.66
N PRO A 77 5.59 -15.31 7.81
CA PRO A 77 4.46 -16.20 8.03
C PRO A 77 3.12 -15.49 7.77
N ARG A 78 2.26 -16.10 6.94
CA ARG A 78 0.96 -15.55 6.56
C ARG A 78 -0.17 -16.30 7.27
N PRO A 79 -1.28 -15.65 7.60
CA PRO A 79 -2.42 -16.32 8.22
C PRO A 79 -3.07 -17.27 7.22
N ARG A 80 -3.40 -18.47 7.70
CA ARG A 80 -4.28 -19.40 6.95
C ARG A 80 -5.69 -18.81 6.92
N GLN A 81 -6.37 -18.94 5.79
CA GLN A 81 -7.74 -18.44 5.68
C GLN A 81 -8.71 -19.29 6.49
N ASP A 82 -9.71 -18.63 7.08
CA ASP A 82 -10.93 -19.28 7.53
C ASP A 82 -11.64 -19.88 6.29
N PRO A 83 -12.10 -21.16 6.32
CA PRO A 83 -12.97 -21.70 5.28
C PRO A 83 -14.21 -20.84 4.95
N ARG A 84 -14.66 -20.00 5.90
CA ARG A 84 -15.77 -19.05 5.73
C ARG A 84 -15.34 -17.68 5.21
N SER A 85 -14.05 -17.44 5.02
CA SER A 85 -13.54 -16.21 4.41
C SER A 85 -13.87 -16.16 2.91
N GLU A 86 -13.77 -14.96 2.33
CA GLU A 86 -14.03 -14.71 0.91
C GLU A 86 -13.18 -15.59 -0.03
N LEU A 87 -11.99 -16.02 0.41
CA LEU A 87 -11.11 -16.88 -0.40
C LEU A 87 -11.48 -18.37 -0.31
N ASN A 88 -12.27 -18.78 0.70
CA ASN A 88 -12.70 -20.16 0.98
C ASN A 88 -11.62 -21.22 0.65
N SER A 89 -10.39 -20.98 1.14
CA SER A 89 -9.24 -21.83 0.81
C SER A 89 -8.26 -21.92 1.96
N THR A 90 -8.19 -23.10 2.57
CA THR A 90 -7.21 -23.43 3.61
C THR A 90 -5.80 -23.72 3.05
N ARG A 91 -5.66 -23.75 1.72
CA ARG A 91 -4.40 -24.05 1.01
C ARG A 91 -3.52 -22.84 0.81
N TYR A 92 -4.07 -21.63 0.84
CA TYR A 92 -3.32 -20.40 0.60
C TYR A 92 -3.28 -19.56 1.87
N ALA A 93 -2.08 -19.28 2.36
CA ALA A 93 -1.86 -18.36 3.47
C ALA A 93 -1.64 -16.95 2.89
N TYR A 94 -2.42 -15.96 3.37
CA TYR A 94 -2.44 -14.62 2.77
C TYR A 94 -3.00 -13.58 3.74
N PHE A 95 -2.39 -12.40 3.84
CA PHE A 95 -2.96 -11.29 4.59
C PHE A 95 -4.10 -10.64 3.82
N THR A 96 -5.18 -10.31 4.52
CA THR A 96 -6.32 -9.55 4.01
C THR A 96 -6.61 -8.39 4.96
N GLN A 97 -7.34 -7.38 4.49
CA GLN A 97 -7.74 -6.24 5.33
C GLN A 97 -8.68 -6.66 6.49
N ALA A 98 -9.19 -7.90 6.48
CA ALA A 98 -9.98 -8.46 7.56
C ALA A 98 -9.13 -9.26 8.56
N ASN A 99 -8.19 -10.10 8.09
CA ASN A 99 -7.46 -11.05 8.95
C ASN A 99 -6.13 -10.50 9.53
N ILE A 100 -5.71 -9.33 9.07
CA ILE A 100 -4.53 -8.63 9.60
C ILE A 100 -4.73 -8.22 11.08
N PHE A 101 -5.99 -8.06 11.51
CA PHE A 101 -6.35 -7.81 12.89
C PHE A 101 -6.33 -9.10 13.72
N THR A 102 -5.20 -9.35 14.37
CA THR A 102 -4.98 -10.39 15.38
C THR A 102 -5.24 -9.87 16.80
N ASN A 103 -5.25 -10.76 17.79
CA ASN A 103 -5.33 -10.37 19.20
C ASN A 103 -4.20 -9.42 19.66
N GLN A 104 -3.06 -9.38 18.98
CA GLN A 104 -1.97 -8.46 19.34
C GLN A 104 -2.12 -7.12 18.64
N THR A 105 -2.47 -7.11 17.36
CA THR A 105 -2.65 -5.88 16.60
C THR A 105 -3.90 -5.11 17.04
N GLU A 106 -4.97 -5.79 17.46
CA GLU A 106 -6.17 -5.16 18.06
C GLU A 106 -5.88 -4.44 19.39
N LYS A 107 -4.79 -4.79 20.08
CA LYS A 107 -4.35 -4.06 21.29
C LYS A 107 -3.55 -2.81 20.97
N VAL A 108 -2.98 -2.73 19.75
CA VAL A 108 -2.28 -1.53 19.27
C VAL A 108 -3.32 -0.51 18.88
N VAL A 109 -4.17 -0.85 17.89
CA VAL A 109 -5.30 -0.03 17.48
C VAL A 109 -6.48 -0.93 17.12
N PRO A 110 -7.66 -0.75 17.75
CA PRO A 110 -8.82 -1.58 17.44
C PRO A 110 -9.31 -1.38 16.01
N LYS A 111 -9.75 -2.46 15.35
CA LYS A 111 -10.29 -2.38 13.99
C LYS A 111 -11.43 -1.36 13.87
N ALA A 112 -12.30 -1.29 14.87
CA ALA A 112 -13.42 -0.36 14.91
C ALA A 112 -12.97 1.11 14.88
N GLN A 113 -11.86 1.43 15.53
CA GLN A 113 -11.28 2.77 15.50
C GLN A 113 -10.67 3.07 14.12
N VAL A 114 -9.91 2.13 13.55
CA VAL A 114 -9.32 2.30 12.21
C VAL A 114 -10.39 2.50 11.14
N LEU A 115 -11.56 1.88 11.29
CA LEU A 115 -12.66 2.04 10.34
C LEU A 115 -13.21 3.47 10.29
N ASP A 116 -13.04 4.23 11.37
CA ASP A 116 -13.58 5.58 11.55
C ASP A 116 -12.50 6.66 11.38
N GLU A 117 -11.35 6.48 12.03
CA GLU A 117 -10.32 7.52 12.19
C GLU A 117 -9.04 7.27 11.37
N GLY A 118 -8.82 6.04 10.93
CA GLY A 118 -7.55 5.61 10.35
C GLY A 118 -6.50 5.31 11.43
N LEU A 119 -5.22 5.58 11.13
CA LEU A 119 -4.11 5.32 12.04
C LEU A 119 -2.97 6.32 11.86
N SER A 120 -2.26 6.63 12.95
CA SER A 120 -1.03 7.43 12.91
C SER A 120 0.15 6.65 12.32
N LEU A 121 1.25 7.34 11.99
CA LEU A 121 2.47 6.70 11.50
C LEU A 121 3.12 5.81 12.59
N GLU A 122 3.04 6.26 13.85
CA GLU A 122 3.54 5.53 15.01
C GLU A 122 2.70 4.27 15.27
N ASP A 123 1.36 4.40 15.24
CA ASP A 123 0.47 3.25 15.37
C ASP A 123 0.70 2.26 14.24
N LEU A 124 0.91 2.73 13.00
CA LEU A 124 1.24 1.87 11.86
C LEU A 124 2.51 1.04 12.12
N ALA A 125 3.57 1.67 12.62
CA ALA A 125 4.84 1.00 12.88
C ALA A 125 4.71 -0.04 14.01
N VAL A 126 4.03 0.31 15.09
CA VAL A 126 3.77 -0.61 16.21
C VAL A 126 2.84 -1.75 15.77
N PHE A 127 1.83 -1.45 14.95
CA PHE A 127 0.89 -2.42 14.40
C PHE A 127 1.59 -3.45 13.51
N LEU A 128 2.45 -3.00 12.59
CA LEU A 128 3.25 -3.89 11.75
C LEU A 128 4.17 -4.78 12.59
N SER A 129 4.83 -4.21 13.60
CA SER A 129 5.74 -4.95 14.50
C SER A 129 5.03 -5.96 15.41
N ALA A 130 3.70 -5.88 15.52
CA ALA A 130 2.92 -6.88 16.26
C ALA A 130 2.69 -8.18 15.47
N HIS A 131 3.09 -8.24 14.20
CA HIS A 131 3.11 -9.46 13.40
C HIS A 131 4.41 -10.24 13.61
N GLN A 132 4.33 -11.57 13.47
CA GLN A 132 5.48 -12.46 13.64
C GLN A 132 6.55 -12.19 12.58
N ASP A 133 7.81 -12.09 13.03
CA ASP A 133 9.00 -11.91 12.18
C ASP A 133 8.99 -10.59 11.37
N VAL A 134 8.23 -9.58 11.83
CA VAL A 134 8.18 -8.25 11.22
C VAL A 134 8.83 -7.23 12.17
N GLY A 135 9.87 -6.56 11.68
CA GLY A 135 10.41 -5.35 12.30
C GLY A 135 9.94 -4.11 11.53
N SER A 136 9.50 -3.09 12.24
CA SER A 136 9.16 -1.80 11.64
C SER A 136 9.75 -0.65 12.46
N ALA A 137 10.13 0.41 11.76
CA ALA A 137 10.58 1.66 12.33
C ALA A 137 9.94 2.81 11.54
N PHE A 138 9.76 3.95 12.19
CA PHE A 138 9.22 5.15 11.57
C PHE A 138 10.21 6.31 11.66
N LEU A 139 10.08 7.23 10.72
CA LEU A 139 10.84 8.48 10.67
C LEU A 139 9.86 9.62 10.41
N HIS A 140 9.68 10.51 11.39
CA HIS A 140 8.96 11.77 11.15
C HIS A 140 9.86 12.76 10.41
N THR A 141 9.26 13.50 9.49
CA THR A 141 9.84 14.76 9.05
C THR A 141 9.88 15.70 10.26
N SER A 142 11.06 16.24 10.55
CA SER A 142 11.26 17.18 11.65
C SER A 142 12.24 18.26 11.21
N PRO A 143 12.33 19.41 11.91
CA PRO A 143 13.31 20.45 11.59
C PRO A 143 14.76 19.94 11.55
N ASN A 144 15.04 18.81 12.21
CA ASN A 144 16.37 18.19 12.28
C ASN A 144 16.61 17.15 11.17
N VAL A 145 15.60 16.82 10.36
CA VAL A 145 15.73 15.89 9.23
C VAL A 145 15.73 16.70 7.93
N THR A 146 16.87 16.76 7.26
CA THR A 146 16.98 17.45 5.97
C THR A 146 16.29 16.65 4.87
N LEU A 147 15.90 17.33 3.79
CA LEU A 147 15.33 16.66 2.61
C LEU A 147 16.30 15.63 2.01
N GLU A 148 17.59 15.92 2.04
CA GLU A 148 18.63 14.99 1.58
C GLU A 148 18.71 13.74 2.45
N ALA A 149 18.66 13.91 3.78
CA ALA A 149 18.63 12.78 4.72
C ALA A 149 17.37 11.93 4.52
N PHE A 150 16.20 12.56 4.32
CA PHE A 150 14.95 11.86 4.02
C PHE A 150 15.02 11.05 2.72
N ARG A 151 15.53 11.66 1.63
CA ARG A 151 15.73 10.96 0.34
C ARG A 151 16.70 9.80 0.48
N SER A 152 17.80 10.02 1.20
CA SER A 152 18.79 8.97 1.44
C SER A 152 18.19 7.80 2.22
N ALA A 153 17.38 8.06 3.25
CA ALA A 153 16.70 7.02 4.01
C ALA A 153 15.73 6.20 3.13
N ILE A 154 14.96 6.85 2.26
CA ILE A 154 14.07 6.14 1.31
C ILE A 154 14.88 5.27 0.35
N VAL A 155 15.92 5.82 -0.28
CA VAL A 155 16.74 5.07 -1.25
C VAL A 155 17.43 3.88 -0.58
N GLN A 156 17.91 4.05 0.65
CA GLN A 156 18.48 2.95 1.43
C GLN A 156 17.43 1.87 1.75
N GLY A 157 16.22 2.27 2.14
CA GLY A 157 15.12 1.35 2.39
C GLY A 157 14.73 0.53 1.14
N LEU A 158 14.57 1.20 0.00
CA LEU A 158 14.26 0.55 -1.29
C LEU A 158 15.38 -0.35 -1.82
N ALA A 159 16.63 -0.15 -1.36
CA ALA A 159 17.78 -0.96 -1.75
C ALA A 159 18.02 -2.15 -0.81
N ALA A 160 17.44 -2.11 0.38
CA ALA A 160 17.66 -3.13 1.40
C ALA A 160 16.83 -4.39 1.09
N PRO A 161 17.42 -5.59 1.22
CA PRO A 161 16.67 -6.83 1.02
C PRO A 161 15.56 -6.98 2.05
N ASP A 162 14.43 -7.59 1.63
CA ASP A 162 13.27 -7.88 2.47
C ASP A 162 12.80 -6.65 3.30
N THR A 163 12.96 -5.45 2.74
CA THR A 163 12.59 -4.16 3.34
C THR A 163 11.66 -3.43 2.38
N PHE A 164 10.63 -2.78 2.91
CA PHE A 164 9.71 -1.97 2.12
C PHE A 164 9.49 -0.62 2.82
N VAL A 165 9.19 0.40 2.02
CA VAL A 165 8.91 1.75 2.52
C VAL A 165 7.42 2.04 2.38
N ILE A 166 6.77 2.42 3.48
CA ILE A 166 5.43 3.03 3.47
C ILE A 166 5.59 4.51 3.77
N VAL A 167 4.96 5.36 2.96
CA VAL A 167 4.94 6.81 3.16
C VAL A 167 3.56 7.25 3.66
N ASN A 168 3.54 8.21 4.59
CA ASN A 168 2.33 8.90 5.03
C ASN A 168 2.52 10.39 4.75
N PHE A 169 1.60 10.99 3.99
CA PHE A 169 1.74 12.38 3.57
C PHE A 169 0.38 13.11 3.55
N ASN A 170 0.45 14.44 3.59
CA ASN A 170 -0.74 15.27 3.40
C ASN A 170 -0.96 15.50 1.90
N ARG A 171 -2.12 15.07 1.39
CA ARG A 171 -2.53 15.22 -0.01
C ARG A 171 -2.71 16.66 -0.47
N ASP A 172 -3.15 17.55 0.42
CA ASP A 172 -3.29 18.97 0.10
C ASP A 172 -1.95 19.56 -0.33
N ALA A 173 -0.85 19.09 0.25
CA ALA A 173 0.49 19.53 -0.09
C ALA A 173 0.94 19.11 -1.50
N LEU A 174 0.26 18.14 -2.13
CA LEU A 174 0.50 17.69 -3.50
C LEU A 174 -0.64 18.09 -4.45
N ASP A 175 -1.61 18.88 -3.96
CA ASP A 175 -2.82 19.25 -4.70
C ASP A 175 -3.65 18.03 -5.17
N VAL A 176 -3.55 16.91 -4.44
CA VAL A 176 -4.25 15.64 -4.71
C VAL A 176 -5.43 15.38 -3.76
N SER A 177 -6.03 16.43 -3.20
CA SER A 177 -7.16 16.33 -2.26
C SER A 177 -8.55 16.42 -2.89
N GLN A 178 -8.65 16.82 -4.15
CA GLN A 178 -9.90 16.94 -4.92
C GLN A 178 -10.55 15.58 -5.24
N TYR A 179 -9.99 14.48 -4.74
CA TYR A 179 -10.25 13.12 -5.15
C TYR A 179 -10.77 12.34 -3.94
N ASN A 180 -12.04 11.93 -4.00
CA ASN A 180 -12.77 11.11 -3.01
C ASN A 180 -12.20 9.68 -2.83
N VAL A 181 -10.90 9.49 -3.06
CA VAL A 181 -10.19 8.24 -2.82
C VAL A 181 -9.18 8.55 -1.73
N HIS A 182 -9.60 8.59 -0.47
CA HIS A 182 -8.75 8.91 0.69
C HIS A 182 -7.71 7.79 0.94
N LEU A 183 -6.72 7.60 0.06
CA LEU A 183 -5.51 6.85 0.40
C LEU A 183 -4.55 7.78 1.15
N CYS A 184 -4.09 7.37 2.33
CA CYS A 184 -2.91 7.89 3.01
C CYS A 184 -1.73 8.11 2.03
#